data_AF-A0A7J8NM57-F1
#
_entry.id   AF-A0A7J8NM57-F1
#
_cell.length_a   1.000
_cell.length_b   1.000
_cell.length_c   1.000
_cell.angle_alpha   90.00
_cell.angle_beta   90.00
_cell.angle_gamma   90.00
#
_symmetry.space_group_name_H-M   'P 1'
#
loop_
_entity.id
_entity.type
_entity.pdbx_description
1 polymer ?
#
loop_
_entity_poly.entity_id
_entity_poly.type
_entity_poly.pdbx_seq_one_letter_code
_entity_poly.pdbx_strand_id
1 'polypeptide(L)'
;MVLFPVVNEACRVLDEEVVVRASDLDTTSVLGMSFPSHRGGIVFWADTVGANHVYKSLKEWSEAYGSFYKPSKYLEERAIKGIPL
;
A
#
# COMPACT_ATOMS: atom_id res chain seq x y z
N MET A 1 9.58 -2.74 -7.78
CA MET A 1 9.57 -1.35 -7.26
C MET A 1 9.70 -1.39 -5.75
N VAL A 2 10.61 -0.60 -5.16
CA VAL A 2 10.92 -0.62 -3.71
C VAL A 2 9.73 -0.18 -2.83
N LEU A 3 8.77 0.55 -3.39
CA LEU A 3 7.66 1.15 -2.63
C LEU A 3 6.45 0.24 -2.42
N PHE A 4 6.22 -0.81 -3.23
CA PHE A 4 5.02 -1.65 -3.06
C PHE A 4 5.01 -2.43 -1.74
N PRO A 5 6.14 -2.92 -1.21
CA PRO A 5 6.18 -3.46 0.15
C PRO A 5 5.76 -2.43 1.21
N VAL A 6 6.10 -1.15 1.03
CA VAL A 6 5.69 -0.07 1.95
C VAL A 6 4.19 0.17 1.86
N VAL A 7 3.61 0.13 0.65
CA VAL A 7 2.15 0.18 0.46
C VAL A 7 1.48 -1.02 1.13
N ASN A 8 2.06 -2.21 1.00
CA ASN A 8 1.55 -3.43 1.62
C ASN A 8 1.55 -3.31 3.15
N GLU A 9 2.59 -2.72 3.73
CA GLU A 9 2.68 -2.47 5.16
C GLU A 9 1.69 -1.40 5.61
N ALA A 10 1.53 -0.32 4.84
CA ALA A 10 0.48 0.69 5.10
C ALA A 10 -0.92 0.05 5.15
N CYS A 11 -1.20 -0.90 4.25
CA CYS A 11 -2.44 -1.66 4.26
C CYS A 11 -2.59 -2.54 5.51
N ARG A 12 -1.50 -3.12 6.04
CA ARG A 12 -1.55 -3.90 7.29
C ARG A 12 -1.83 -3.02 8.49
N VAL A 13 -1.17 -1.87 8.58
CA VAL A 13 -1.37 -0.88 9.65
C VAL A 13 -2.81 -0.36 9.66
N LEU A 14 -3.46 -0.23 8.49
CA LEU A 14 -4.88 0.09 8.39
C LEU A 14 -5.80 -1.06 8.81
N ASP A 15 -5.46 -2.30 8.44
CA ASP A 15 -6.22 -3.51 8.80
C ASP A 15 -6.14 -3.81 10.31
N GLU A 16 -5.00 -3.53 10.93
CA GLU A 16 -4.75 -3.69 12.36
C GLU A 16 -5.31 -2.52 13.20
N GLU A 17 -6.00 -1.55 12.59
CA GLU A 17 -6.57 -0.36 13.23
C GLU A 17 -5.56 0.49 14.01
N VAL A 18 -4.26 0.38 13.68
CA VAL A 18 -3.19 1.22 14.27
C VAL A 18 -3.36 2.67 13.84
N VAL A 19 -3.90 2.89 12.64
CA VAL A 19 -4.22 4.20 12.10
C VAL A 19 -5.70 4.26 11.75
N VAL A 20 -6.35 5.37 12.08
CA VAL A 20 -7.81 5.54 11.91
C VAL A 20 -8.20 5.69 10.45
N ARG A 21 -7.36 6.38 9.64
CA ARG A 21 -7.66 6.69 8.23
C ARG A 21 -6.42 6.67 7.35
N ALA A 22 -6.57 6.28 6.09
CA ALA A 22 -5.49 6.33 5.09
C ALA A 22 -4.85 7.72 4.96
N SER A 23 -5.62 8.80 5.10
CA SER A 23 -5.12 10.18 5.05
C SER A 23 -4.08 10.51 6.12
N ASP A 24 -4.14 9.83 7.27
CA ASP A 24 -3.19 10.05 8.36
C ASP A 24 -1.83 9.41 8.01
N LEU A 25 -1.85 8.26 7.32
CA LEU A 25 -0.65 7.63 6.75
C LEU A 25 -0.07 8.47 5.62
N ASP A 26 -0.89 9.05 4.75
CA ASP A 26 -0.43 9.94 3.69
C ASP A 26 0.29 11.16 4.28
N THR A 27 -0.33 11.82 5.27
CA THR A 27 0.24 12.98 5.96
C THR A 27 1.55 12.61 6.65
N THR A 28 1.59 11.47 7.35
CA THR A 28 2.80 10.98 8.03
C THR A 28 3.90 10.60 7.04
N SER A 29 3.55 10.03 5.89
CA SER A 29 4.53 9.70 4.85
C SER A 29 5.17 10.96 4.28
N VAL A 30 4.39 12.02 4.04
CA VAL A 30 4.90 13.29 3.52
C VAL A 30 5.73 14.03 4.57
N LEU A 31 5.21 14.18 5.79
CA LEU A 31 5.87 14.99 6.82
C LEU A 31 6.98 14.24 7.55
N GLY A 32 6.82 12.94 7.78
CA GLY A 32 7.74 12.10 8.55
C GLY A 32 8.81 11.42 7.71
N MET A 33 8.48 11.00 6.49
CA MET A 33 9.41 10.27 5.60
C MET A 33 9.82 11.09 4.36
N SER A 34 9.40 12.35 4.27
CA SER A 34 9.65 13.22 3.11
C SER A 34 9.13 12.63 1.80
N PHE A 35 8.02 11.89 1.84
CA PHE A 35 7.37 11.42 0.62
C PHE A 35 6.95 12.61 -0.26
N PRO A 36 7.07 12.53 -1.59
CA PRO A 36 6.78 13.67 -2.46
C PRO A 36 5.35 14.19 -2.28
N SER A 37 5.20 15.40 -1.72
CA SER A 37 3.91 16.02 -1.40
C SER A 37 3.01 16.21 -2.62
N HIS A 38 3.58 16.47 -3.80
CA HIS A 38 2.83 16.57 -5.06
C HIS A 38 2.20 15.25 -5.52
N ARG A 39 2.56 14.12 -4.89
CA ARG A 39 1.92 12.81 -5.09
C ARG A 39 0.94 12.47 -3.97
N GLY A 40 0.58 13.42 -3.11
CA GLY A 40 -0.38 13.25 -2.01
C GLY A 40 0.22 12.56 -0.79
N GLY A 41 0.65 11.31 -0.96
CA GLY A 41 1.15 10.45 0.11
C GLY A 41 1.29 9.00 -0.38
N ILE A 42 1.79 8.09 0.46
CA ILE A 42 2.07 6.72 0.03
C ILE A 42 0.81 5.92 -0.37
N VAL A 43 -0.30 6.10 0.33
CA VAL A 43 -1.57 5.41 0.05
C VAL A 43 -2.28 6.07 -1.11
N PHE A 44 -2.38 7.40 -1.11
CA PHE A 44 -2.93 8.15 -2.25
C PHE A 44 -2.18 7.85 -3.55
N TRP A 45 -0.85 7.81 -3.50
CA TRP A 45 -0.04 7.43 -4.65
C TRP A 45 -0.31 5.99 -5.09
N ALA A 46 -0.45 5.05 -4.16
CA ALA A 46 -0.78 3.67 -4.48
C ALA A 46 -2.13 3.54 -5.23
N ASP A 47 -3.10 4.38 -4.89
CA ASP A 47 -4.38 4.45 -5.63
C ASP A 47 -4.23 4.97 -7.05
N THR A 48 -3.34 5.95 -7.27
CA THR A 48 -3.05 6.41 -8.64
C THR A 48 -2.35 5.35 -9.50
N VAL A 49 -1.58 4.44 -8.87
CA VAL A 49 -0.97 3.28 -9.53
C VAL A 49 -2.00 2.17 -9.75
N GLY A 50 -2.94 2.03 -8.81
CA GLY A 50 -4.03 1.07 -8.83
C GLY A 50 -3.75 -0.14 -7.93
N ALA A 51 -4.65 -0.38 -6.98
CA ALA A 51 -4.58 -1.49 -6.02
C ALA A 51 -4.36 -2.86 -6.69
N ASN A 52 -5.03 -3.10 -7.82
CA ASN A 52 -4.88 -4.33 -8.60
C ASN A 52 -3.46 -4.55 -9.15
N HIS A 53 -2.81 -3.48 -9.60
CA HIS A 53 -1.45 -3.56 -10.12
C HIS A 53 -0.47 -3.87 -8.97
N VAL A 54 -0.60 -3.16 -7.86
CA VAL A 54 0.23 -3.37 -6.65
C VAL A 54 0.08 -4.80 -6.13
N TYR A 55 -1.15 -5.32 -6.03
CA TYR A 55 -1.42 -6.68 -5.59
C TYR A 55 -0.77 -7.72 -6.51
N LYS A 56 -0.95 -7.61 -7.83
CA LYS A 56 -0.38 -8.57 -8.80
C LYS A 56 1.14 -8.60 -8.73
N SER A 57 1.78 -7.43 -8.73
CA SER A 57 3.25 -7.35 -8.62
C SER A 57 3.77 -7.93 -7.31
N LEU A 58 3.11 -7.66 -6.18
CA LEU A 58 3.49 -8.25 -4.89
C LEU A 58 3.31 -9.78 -4.87
N LYS A 59 2.24 -10.29 -5.49
CA LYS A 59 2.01 -11.74 -5.60
C LYS A 59 3.12 -12.41 -6.42
N GLU A 60 3.44 -11.87 -7.59
CA GLU A 60 4.54 -12.35 -8.43
C GLU A 60 5.88 -12.34 -7.68
N TRP A 61 6.16 -11.27 -6.93
CA TRP A 61 7.39 -11.17 -6.13
C TRP A 61 7.37 -12.07 -4.90
N SER A 62 6.20 -12.38 -4.34
CA SER A 62 6.06 -13.34 -3.25
C SER A 62 6.40 -14.76 -3.71
N GLU A 63 6.05 -15.11 -4.94
CA GLU A 63 6.39 -16.39 -5.56
C GLU A 63 7.88 -16.46 -5.93
N ALA A 64 8.45 -15.37 -6.45
CA ALA A 64 9.84 -15.33 -6.91
C ALA A 64 10.89 -15.15 -5.79
N TYR A 65 10.59 -14.31 -4.79
CA TYR A 65 11.57 -13.87 -3.78
C TYR A 65 11.17 -14.22 -2.34
N GLY A 66 10.00 -14.83 -2.15
CA GLY A 66 9.55 -15.37 -0.86
C GLY A 66 8.60 -14.46 -0.08
N SER A 67 8.33 -14.84 1.17
CA SER A 67 7.22 -14.36 1.98
C SER A 67 7.23 -12.87 2.32
N PHE A 68 8.36 -12.17 2.16
CA PHE A 68 8.45 -10.73 2.40
C PHE A 68 7.44 -9.93 1.56
N TYR A 69 7.22 -10.35 0.31
CA TYR A 69 6.33 -9.66 -0.61
C TYR A 69 4.88 -10.15 -0.52
N LYS A 70 4.54 -11.02 0.44
CA LYS A 70 3.19 -11.57 0.57
C LYS A 70 2.16 -10.44 0.75
N PRO A 71 1.19 -10.28 -0.18
CA PRO A 71 0.15 -9.27 -0.06
C PRO A 71 -0.65 -9.42 1.23
N SER A 72 -1.04 -8.30 1.83
CA SER A 72 -1.96 -8.27 2.98
C SER A 72 -3.39 -8.60 2.54
N LYS A 73 -4.19 -9.10 3.49
CA LYS A 73 -5.61 -9.40 3.23
C LYS A 73 -6.38 -8.16 2.78
N TYR A 74 -6.11 -7.03 3.44
CA TYR A 74 -6.68 -5.74 3.10
C TYR A 74 -6.45 -5.33 1.63
N LEU A 75 -5.20 -5.44 1.17
CA LEU A 75 -4.83 -5.14 -0.21
C LEU A 75 -5.50 -6.11 -1.20
N GLU A 76 -5.53 -7.40 -0.86
CA GLU A 76 -6.18 -8.43 -1.66
C GLU A 76 -7.67 -8.16 -1.83
N GLU A 77 -8.39 -7.86 -0.74
CA GLU A 77 -9.82 -7.57 -0.81
C GLU A 77 -10.13 -6.35 -1.67
N ARG A 78 -9.36 -5.26 -1.50
CA ARG A 78 -9.56 -4.03 -2.26
C ARG A 78 -9.23 -4.21 -3.73
N ALA A 79 -8.17 -4.96 -4.04
CA ALA A 79 -7.83 -5.35 -5.41
C ALA A 79 -8.95 -6.16 -6.08
N ILE A 80 -9.48 -7.19 -5.40
CA ILE A 80 -10.57 -8.04 -5.91
C ILE A 80 -11.85 -7.23 -6.12
N LYS A 81 -12.21 -6.36 -5.17
CA LYS A 81 -13.41 -5.51 -5.22
C LYS A 81 -13.27 -4.34 -6.20
N GLY A 82 -12.05 -4.03 -6.66
CA GLY A 82 -11.79 -2.90 -7.55
C GLY A 82 -12.00 -1.54 -6.88
N ILE A 83 -11.81 -1.47 -5.57
CA ILE A 83 -11.95 -0.24 -4.78
C ILE A 83 -10.57 0.37 -4.48
N PRO A 84 -10.49 1.69 -4.23
CA PRO A 84 -9.26 2.36 -3.76
C PRO A 84 -8.74 1.79 -2.43
N LEU A 85 -7.60 2.24 -1.91
CA LEU A 85 -6.90 1.86 -0.66
C LEU A 85 -7.24 2.71 0.56
#